data_AF-A0A2V7VVT1-F1
#
_entry.id   AF-A0A2V7VVT1-F1
#
_cell.length_a   1.000
_cell.length_b   1.000
_cell.length_c   1.000
_cell.angle_alpha   90.00
_cell.angle_beta   90.00
_cell.angle_gamma   90.00
#
_symmetry.space_group_name_H-M   'P 1'
#
loop_
_entity.id
_entity.type
_entity.pdbx_description
1 polymer ?
#
loop_
_entity_poly.entity_id
_entity_poly.type
_entity_poly.pdbx_seq_one_letter_code
_entity_poly.pdbx_strand_id
1 'polypeptide(L)'
;MFSRVEFLDPYYDSFLRLERCPITHLALGLLLFVAVARAERVAPLEGTSMRAVITTGAAGLPRLRVFFFIEDGVLNIMHVEHYDELEP
;
A
#
# COMPACT_ATOMS: atom_id res chain seq x y z
N MET A 1 -8.63 -13.08 -8.76
CA MET A 1 -7.24 -13.50 -8.39
C MET A 1 -6.32 -13.03 -9.50
N PHE A 2 -5.28 -12.26 -9.15
CA PHE A 2 -4.36 -11.65 -10.12
C PHE A 2 -3.42 -12.68 -10.72
N SER A 3 -3.02 -12.48 -11.98
CA SER A 3 -2.06 -13.34 -12.67
C SER A 3 -0.62 -13.05 -12.22
N ARG A 4 -0.34 -11.81 -11.81
CA ARG A 4 0.96 -11.36 -11.30
C ARG A 4 0.81 -10.11 -10.42
N VAL A 5 1.88 -9.83 -9.67
CA VAL A 5 2.06 -8.61 -8.87
C VAL A 5 3.31 -7.90 -9.41
N GLU A 6 3.19 -6.61 -9.70
CA GLU A 6 4.29 -5.78 -10.17
C GLU A 6 4.52 -4.61 -9.22
N PHE A 7 5.79 -4.28 -8.99
CA PHE A 7 6.21 -3.12 -8.22
C PHE A 7 6.77 -2.10 -9.20
N LEU A 8 6.17 -0.92 -9.25
CA LEU A 8 6.57 0.15 -10.16
C LEU A 8 7.81 0.89 -9.63
N ASP A 9 8.57 1.55 -10.50
CA ASP A 9 9.76 2.32 -10.10
C ASP A 9 9.50 3.30 -8.93
N PRO A 10 8.37 4.05 -8.89
CA PRO A 10 8.08 4.95 -7.78
C PRO A 10 7.95 4.24 -6.41
N TYR A 11 7.60 2.95 -6.39
CA TYR A 11 7.52 2.18 -5.15
C TYR A 11 8.90 1.99 -4.53
N TYR A 12 9.92 1.72 -5.35
CA TYR A 12 11.27 1.52 -4.84
C TYR A 12 11.83 2.83 -4.27
N ASP A 13 11.59 3.95 -4.96
CA ASP A 13 11.98 5.26 -4.47
C ASP A 13 11.32 5.61 -3.13
N SER A 14 10.04 5.30 -2.98
CA SER A 14 9.30 5.58 -1.75
C SER A 14 9.67 4.61 -0.62
N PHE A 15 9.88 3.33 -0.93
CA PHE A 15 10.38 2.32 -0.01
C PHE A 15 11.75 2.71 0.57
N LEU A 16 12.66 3.22 -0.26
CA LEU A 16 13.98 3.66 0.18
C LEU A 16 13.94 4.85 1.15
N ARG A 17 12.86 5.63 1.13
CA ARG A 17 12.62 6.79 2.01
C ARG A 17 11.95 6.41 3.34
N LEU A 18 11.42 5.20 3.47
CA LEU A 18 10.81 4.74 4.72
C LEU A 18 11.85 4.60 5.83
N GLU A 19 11.41 4.82 7.07
CA GLU A 19 12.24 4.57 8.24
C GLU A 19 12.67 3.10 8.28
N ARG A 20 13.98 2.86 8.38
CA ARG A 20 14.56 1.51 8.40
C ARG A 20 14.53 0.90 9.80
N CYS A 21 13.32 0.65 10.31
CA CYS A 21 13.13 -0.03 11.60
C CYS A 21 12.23 -1.28 11.44
N PRO A 22 12.37 -2.30 12.31
CA PRO A 22 11.64 -3.57 12.15
C PRO A 22 10.12 -3.39 12.11
N ILE A 23 9.59 -2.42 12.86
CA ILE A 23 8.15 -2.20 12.97
C ILE A 23 7.55 -1.59 11.69
N THR A 24 8.30 -0.74 10.99
CA THR A 24 7.93 -0.21 9.67
C THR A 24 7.91 -1.31 8.61
N HIS A 25 8.90 -2.20 8.61
CA HIS A 25 8.91 -3.34 7.69
C HIS A 25 7.77 -4.33 7.97
N LEU A 26 7.45 -4.56 9.25
CA LEU A 26 6.30 -5.38 9.64
C LEU A 26 4.98 -4.76 9.13
N ALA A 27 4.78 -3.47 9.37
CA ALA A 27 3.61 -2.74 8.91
C ALA A 27 3.49 -2.79 7.38
N LEU A 28 4.58 -2.55 6.65
CA LEU A 28 4.62 -2.65 5.20
C LEU A 28 4.27 -4.07 4.72
N GLY A 29 4.86 -5.11 5.32
CA GLY A 29 4.57 -6.50 4.97
C GLY A 29 3.08 -6.84 5.14
N LEU A 30 2.46 -6.37 6.23
CA LEU A 30 1.03 -6.54 6.46
C LEU A 30 0.19 -5.81 5.39
N LEU A 31 0.56 -4.59 5.02
CA LEU A 31 -0.13 -3.84 3.97
C LEU A 31 -0.03 -4.53 2.61
N LEU A 32 1.16 -4.97 2.23
CA LEU A 32 1.36 -5.71 0.97
C LEU A 32 0.55 -7.01 0.96
N PHE A 33 0.52 -7.74 2.08
CA PHE A 33 -0.32 -8.92 2.22
C PHE A 33 -1.80 -8.58 2.04
N VAL A 34 -2.31 -7.50 2.65
CA VAL A 34 -3.69 -7.06 2.50
C VAL A 34 -3.98 -6.63 1.06
N ALA A 35 -3.07 -5.89 0.43
CA ALA A 35 -3.21 -5.51 -0.98
C ALA A 35 -3.33 -6.75 -1.86
N VAL A 36 -2.42 -7.72 -1.75
CA VAL A 36 -2.46 -8.95 -2.57
C VAL A 36 -3.71 -9.79 -2.27
N ALA A 37 -4.05 -9.98 -1.00
CA ALA A 37 -5.13 -10.88 -0.59
C ALA A 37 -6.53 -10.28 -0.79
N ARG A 38 -6.66 -8.95 -0.78
CA ARG A 38 -7.98 -8.26 -0.72
C ARG A 38 -8.12 -7.11 -1.72
N ALA A 39 -7.19 -6.90 -2.65
CA ALA A 39 -7.22 -5.75 -3.55
C ALA A 39 -8.55 -5.55 -4.29
N GLU A 40 -9.20 -6.61 -4.76
CA GLU A 40 -10.51 -6.52 -5.44
C GLU A 40 -11.60 -5.92 -4.53
N ARG A 41 -11.49 -6.08 -3.20
CA ARG A 41 -12.43 -5.58 -2.18
C ARG A 41 -12.12 -4.16 -1.68
N VAL A 42 -10.93 -3.63 -1.98
CA VAL A 42 -10.54 -2.28 -1.59
C VAL A 42 -11.13 -1.31 -2.61
N ALA A 43 -12.03 -0.42 -2.20
CA ALA A 43 -12.63 0.54 -3.12
C ALA A 43 -11.56 1.46 -3.74
N PRO A 44 -11.72 1.86 -5.02
CA PRO A 44 -10.89 2.91 -5.60
C PRO A 44 -11.08 4.25 -4.89
N LEU A 45 -10.03 5.06 -4.89
CA LEU A 45 -10.08 6.47 -4.47
C LEU A 45 -10.93 7.26 -5.46
N GLU A 46 -11.65 8.26 -4.95
CA GLU A 46 -12.63 9.03 -5.72
C GLU A 46 -12.03 9.59 -7.02
N GLY A 47 -12.69 9.31 -8.14
CA GLY A 47 -12.26 9.78 -9.47
C GLY A 47 -11.03 9.08 -10.06
N THR A 48 -10.53 7.99 -9.45
CA THR A 48 -9.33 7.28 -9.92
C THR A 48 -9.51 5.76 -9.95
N SER A 49 -8.61 5.05 -10.64
CA SER A 49 -8.47 3.59 -10.54
C SER A 49 -7.58 3.14 -9.37
N MET A 50 -6.93 4.09 -8.69
CA MET A 50 -6.02 3.84 -7.59
C MET A 50 -6.78 3.41 -6.35
N ARG A 51 -6.15 2.57 -5.54
CA ARG A 51 -6.64 2.01 -4.29
C ARG A 51 -5.56 2.20 -3.24
N ALA A 52 -5.96 2.34 -1.98
CA ALA A 52 -5.03 2.46 -0.87
C ALA A 52 -5.41 1.49 0.25
N VAL A 53 -4.39 0.83 0.83
CA VAL A 53 -4.52 0.11 2.10
C VAL A 53 -3.70 0.84 3.14
N ILE A 54 -4.29 1.03 4.31
CA ILE A 54 -3.68 1.77 5.42
C ILE A 54 -3.52 0.86 6.63
N THR A 55 -2.51 1.13 7.46
CA THR A 55 -2.42 0.50 8.77
C THR A 55 -3.57 1.00 9.61
N THR A 56 -4.48 0.12 10.02
CA THR A 56 -5.46 0.49 11.04
C THR A 56 -4.70 0.77 12.34
N GLY A 57 -5.09 1.79 13.09
CA GLY A 57 -4.38 2.36 14.25
C GLY A 57 -4.23 1.44 15.47
N ALA A 58 -3.90 0.16 15.27
CA ALA A 58 -3.44 -0.74 16.30
C ALA A 58 -2.23 -0.11 17.00
N ALA A 59 -2.35 0.09 18.32
CA ALA A 59 -1.34 0.74 19.14
C ALA A 59 0.04 0.07 18.93
N GLY A 60 0.91 0.76 18.20
CA GLY A 60 2.30 0.35 17.98
C GLY A 60 2.73 0.30 16.51
N LEU A 61 1.83 0.12 15.53
CA LEU A 61 2.27 0.15 14.12
C LEU A 61 2.41 1.59 13.62
N PRO A 62 3.47 1.90 12.84
CA PRO A 62 3.59 3.19 12.18
C PRO A 62 2.44 3.37 11.19
N ARG A 63 1.94 4.61 11.09
CA ARG A 63 0.94 4.99 10.11
C ARG A 63 1.55 4.91 8.73
N LEU A 64 1.16 3.89 7.97
CA LEU A 64 1.59 3.67 6.60
C LEU A 64 0.39 3.48 5.68
N ARG A 65 0.55 3.91 4.43
CA ARG A 65 -0.36 3.62 3.34
C ARG A 65 0.40 3.08 2.13
N VAL A 66 -0.18 2.09 1.46
CA VAL A 66 0.32 1.55 0.18
C VAL A 66 -0.73 1.82 -0.88
N PHE A 67 -0.30 2.49 -1.96
CA PHE A 67 -1.09 2.75 -3.14
C PHE A 67 -0.84 1.69 -4.20
N PHE A 68 -1.92 1.23 -4.83
CA PHE A 68 -1.87 0.27 -5.91
C PHE A 68 -3.06 0.45 -6.85
N PHE A 69 -2.99 -0.14 -8.04
CA PHE A 69 -4.13 -0.26 -8.94
C PHE A 69 -4.14 -1.63 -9.59
N ILE A 70 -5.27 -1.99 -10.19
CA ILE A 70 -5.42 -3.24 -10.93
C ILE A 70 -5.67 -2.89 -12.39
N GLU A 71 -4.84 -3.42 -13.28
CA GLU A 71 -4.96 -3.23 -14.72
C GLU A 71 -4.69 -4.57 -15.41
N ASP A 72 -5.58 -5.00 -16.32
CA ASP A 72 -5.45 -6.25 -17.08
C ASP A 72 -5.12 -7.50 -16.24
N GLY A 73 -5.68 -7.58 -15.03
CA GLY A 73 -5.46 -8.70 -14.10
C GLY A 73 -4.11 -8.67 -13.38
N VAL A 74 -3.36 -7.57 -13.51
CA VAL A 74 -2.10 -7.28 -12.82
C VAL A 74 -2.35 -6.37 -11.64
N LEU A 75 -1.78 -6.71 -10.48
CA LEU A 75 -1.75 -5.82 -9.32
C LEU A 75 -0.48 -4.98 -9.35
N ASN A 76 -0.60 -3.69 -9.60
CA ASN A 76 0.50 -2.74 -9.68
C ASN A 76 0.66 -2.00 -8.35
N ILE A 77 1.69 -2.34 -7.57
CA ILE A 77 2.09 -1.61 -6.37
C ILE A 77 2.88 -0.38 -6.79
N MET A 78 2.35 0.80 -6.46
CA MET A 78 2.85 2.07 -7.00
C MET A 78 3.70 2.85 -6.01
N HIS A 79 3.23 2.98 -4.76
CA HIS A 79 3.84 3.90 -3.80
C HIS A 79 3.55 3.46 -2.38
N VAL A 80 4.47 3.77 -1.46
CA VAL A 80 4.31 3.58 -0.02
C VAL A 80 4.82 4.81 0.72
N GLU A 81 4.04 5.26 1.71
CA GLU A 81 4.43 6.40 2.53
C GLU A 81 3.80 6.37 3.91
N HIS A 82 4.34 7.20 4.79
CA HIS A 82 3.65 7.59 6.01
C HIS A 82 2.47 8.49 5.69
N TYR A 83 1.40 8.40 6.47
CA TYR A 83 0.24 9.29 6.35
C TYR A 83 -0.13 9.87 7.71
N ASP A 84 -0.68 11.08 7.68
CA ASP A 84 -1.27 11.74 8.83
C ASP A 84 -2.80 11.62 8.77
N GLU A 85 -3.46 11.50 9.92
CA GLU A 85 -4.93 11.49 10.02
C GLU A 85 -5.59 12.84 9.67
N LEU A 86 -4.80 13.84 9.26
CA LEU A 86 -5.28 15.18 8.89
C LEU A 86 -5.69 15.29 7.41
N GLU A 87 -5.53 14.24 6.60
CA GLU A 87 -6.14 14.21 5.28
C GLU A 87 -7.59 13.68 5.39
N PRO A 88 -8.58 14.49 4.96
CA PRO A 88 -10.01 14.24 5.18
C PRO A 88 -10.57 13.00 4.48
#